data_AF-A0AAV6TXK2-F1
#
_entry.id   AF-A0AAV6TXK2-F1
#
_cell.length_a   1.000
_cell.length_b   1.000
_cell.length_c   1.000
_cell.angle_alpha   90.00
_cell.angle_beta   90.00
_cell.angle_gamma   90.00
#
_symmetry.space_group_name_H-M   'P 1'
#
loop_
_entity.id
_entity.type
_entity.pdbx_description
1 polymer ?
#
loop_
_entity_poly.entity_id
_entity_poly.type
_entity_poly.pdbx_seq_one_letter_code
_entity_poly.pdbx_strand_id
1 'polypeptide(L)'
;MIEGHPQVRYTTNDNVILRRQEPNYTVTRKDLKTHEETIFTVIDRSDEKMKDDMIAAFNTSSVVNGIKGISPLMNLSYVGLVSAFTIDYMHCVLLGVVKKVTHLWLDSTSHDKPYYIGKKTSDVDNRLTKIKPPTYISRRPRSIVDRAYWKANEFRSWLLHYSLPCLAGILPYVFLKHHCMLATAIFMLLQQDVSSDIIETASWYLAQYVLEFQNLYGELNMNFNLHLLLHLGKCVEKYGPL
;
A
#
# COMPACT_ATOMS: atom_id res chain seq x y z
N MET A 1 -21.77 12.09 27.71
CA MET A 1 -22.36 11.21 26.68
C MET A 1 -21.45 11.32 25.47
N ILE A 2 -20.62 10.31 25.24
CA ILE A 2 -19.64 10.32 24.15
C ILE A 2 -20.41 9.89 22.89
N GLU A 3 -20.59 10.81 21.97
CA GLU A 3 -21.21 10.55 20.68
C GLU A 3 -20.41 9.48 19.94
N GLY A 4 -21.08 8.40 19.56
CA GLY A 4 -20.45 7.31 18.81
C GLY A 4 -20.04 7.81 17.43
N HIS A 5 -18.74 7.73 17.14
CA HIS A 5 -18.24 7.96 15.79
C HIS A 5 -18.97 7.05 14.80
N PRO A 6 -19.49 7.58 13.67
CA PRO A 6 -20.28 6.80 12.73
C PRO A 6 -19.45 5.66 12.16
N GLN A 7 -19.94 4.42 12.27
CA GLN A 7 -19.40 3.28 11.54
C GLN A 7 -19.74 3.46 10.06
N VAL A 8 -18.77 3.89 9.26
CA VAL A 8 -18.96 4.01 7.81
C VAL A 8 -18.79 2.65 7.15
N ARG A 9 -19.62 2.39 6.13
CA ARG A 9 -19.71 1.11 5.42
C ARG A 9 -19.48 1.36 3.93
N TYR A 10 -18.54 0.62 3.36
CA TYR A 10 -18.27 0.63 1.92
C TYR A 10 -18.44 -0.79 1.37
N THR A 11 -19.26 -0.95 0.33
CA THR A 11 -19.53 -2.25 -0.30
C THR A 11 -18.82 -2.39 -1.64
N THR A 12 -18.07 -3.47 -1.84
CA THR A 12 -17.62 -3.88 -3.19
C THR A 12 -18.70 -4.70 -3.91
N ASN A 13 -18.52 -4.90 -5.22
CA ASN A 13 -19.30 -5.87 -6.00
C ASN A 13 -19.18 -7.33 -5.51
N ASP A 14 -18.22 -7.61 -4.60
CA ASP A 14 -17.97 -8.93 -3.99
C ASP A 14 -18.49 -9.03 -2.54
N ASN A 15 -19.44 -8.16 -2.15
CA ASN A 15 -20.04 -8.08 -0.82
C ASN A 15 -19.04 -7.85 0.34
N VAL A 16 -17.88 -7.26 0.10
CA VAL A 16 -16.91 -6.93 1.17
C VAL A 16 -17.26 -5.58 1.78
N ILE A 17 -17.34 -5.53 3.11
CA ILE A 17 -17.63 -4.37 3.95
C ILE A 17 -16.39 -4.07 4.80
N LEU A 18 -15.90 -2.84 4.76
CA LEU A 18 -14.94 -2.37 5.76
C LEU A 18 -15.66 -1.66 6.89
N ARG A 19 -15.22 -1.91 8.12
CA ARG A 19 -15.64 -1.23 9.34
C ARG A 19 -14.41 -0.68 10.03
N ARG A 20 -14.37 0.65 10.18
CA ARG A 20 -13.41 1.31 11.05
C ARG A 20 -13.98 1.38 12.46
N GLN A 21 -13.25 0.86 13.44
CA GLN A 21 -13.54 1.02 14.86
C GLN A 21 -12.22 1.34 15.53
N GLU A 22 -11.92 2.62 15.72
CA GLU A 22 -10.61 3.02 16.27
C GLU A 22 -10.27 2.24 17.55
N PRO A 23 -9.06 1.65 17.65
CA PRO A 23 -7.89 1.81 16.78
C PRO A 23 -7.79 0.79 15.61
N ASN A 24 -8.82 -0.01 15.37
CA ASN A 24 -8.82 -1.18 14.50
C ASN A 24 -9.59 -0.95 13.19
N TYR A 25 -9.20 -1.71 12.16
CA TYR A 25 -9.98 -1.84 10.93
C TYR A 25 -10.38 -3.29 10.72
N THR A 26 -11.66 -3.54 10.49
CA THR A 26 -12.18 -4.89 10.22
C THR A 26 -12.73 -4.94 8.81
N VAL A 27 -12.35 -5.99 8.07
CA VAL A 27 -12.87 -6.30 6.74
C VAL A 27 -13.80 -7.49 6.89
N THR A 28 -15.07 -7.34 6.58
CA THR A 28 -16.05 -8.43 6.60
C THR A 28 -16.56 -8.74 5.19
N ARG A 29 -16.75 -10.00 4.85
CA ARG A 29 -17.48 -10.44 3.67
C ARG A 29 -18.92 -10.72 4.07
N LYS A 30 -19.89 -10.18 3.35
CA LYS A 30 -21.30 -10.50 3.55
C LYS A 30 -21.70 -11.58 2.54
N ASP A 31 -21.99 -12.78 3.01
CA ASP A 31 -22.49 -13.82 2.11
C ASP A 31 -23.97 -13.58 1.77
N LEU A 32 -24.42 -14.01 0.58
CA LEU A 32 -25.79 -13.80 0.07
C LEU A 32 -26.88 -14.42 0.97
N LYS A 33 -26.48 -15.25 1.95
CA LYS A 33 -27.33 -15.91 2.95
C LYS A 33 -27.32 -15.25 4.35
N THR A 34 -26.93 -13.98 4.47
CA THR A 34 -26.97 -13.15 5.70
C THR A 34 -25.91 -13.41 6.78
N HIS A 35 -24.89 -14.23 6.51
CA HIS A 35 -23.74 -14.33 7.42
C HIS A 35 -22.63 -13.34 7.00
N GLU A 36 -22.27 -12.44 7.92
CA GLU A 36 -21.08 -11.60 7.82
C GLU A 36 -19.88 -12.38 8.39
N GLU A 37 -18.90 -12.67 7.54
CA GLU A 37 -17.65 -13.33 7.91
C GLU A 37 -16.54 -12.29 7.99
N THR A 38 -15.83 -12.18 9.11
CA THR A 38 -14.65 -11.30 9.17
C THR A 38 -13.51 -11.92 8.39
N ILE A 39 -13.09 -11.28 7.30
CA ILE A 39 -11.99 -11.72 6.45
C ILE A 39 -10.65 -11.42 7.13
N PHE A 40 -10.46 -10.20 7.63
CA PHE A 40 -9.27 -9.86 8.42
C PHE A 40 -9.51 -8.62 9.29
N THR A 41 -8.75 -8.53 10.39
CA THR A 41 -8.73 -7.35 11.25
C THR A 41 -7.31 -6.82 11.34
N VAL A 42 -7.14 -5.54 11.07
CA VAL A 42 -5.90 -4.80 11.31
C VAL A 42 -5.95 -4.27 12.73
N ILE A 43 -5.11 -4.83 13.59
CA ILE A 43 -4.95 -4.43 14.98
C ILE A 43 -3.56 -3.83 15.11
N ASP A 44 -3.49 -2.57 15.49
CA ASP A 44 -2.21 -1.93 15.75
C ASP A 44 -1.58 -2.48 17.03
N ARG A 45 -0.26 -2.64 16.99
CA ARG A 45 0.53 -2.99 18.17
C ARG A 45 0.42 -1.84 19.19
N SER A 46 0.27 -2.17 20.47
CA SER A 46 0.39 -1.17 21.52
C SER A 46 1.85 -0.97 21.93
N ASP A 47 2.16 0.15 22.58
CA ASP A 47 3.51 0.42 23.07
C ASP A 47 3.93 -0.61 24.12
N GLU A 48 3.01 -1.08 24.97
CA GLU A 48 3.26 -2.14 25.95
C GLU A 48 3.65 -3.44 25.25
N LYS A 49 2.86 -3.86 24.26
CA LYS A 49 3.14 -5.09 23.51
C LYS A 49 4.47 -5.00 22.75
N MET A 50 4.82 -3.82 22.23
CA MET A 50 6.12 -3.58 21.60
C MET A 50 7.27 -3.75 22.59
N LYS A 51 7.13 -3.26 23.83
CA LYS A 51 8.12 -3.44 24.90
C LYS A 51 8.24 -4.90 25.32
N ASP A 52 7.12 -5.59 25.48
CA ASP A 52 7.09 -7.02 25.82
C ASP A 52 7.79 -7.86 24.74
N ASP A 53 7.48 -7.61 23.47
CA ASP A 53 8.14 -8.27 22.33
C ASP A 53 9.66 -7.96 22.29
N MET A 54 10.09 -6.73 22.62
CA MET A 54 11.50 -6.35 22.72
C MET A 54 12.24 -7.10 23.84
N ILE A 55 11.64 -7.18 25.02
CA ILE A 55 12.19 -7.90 26.19
C ILE A 55 12.26 -9.40 25.87
N ALA A 56 11.21 -9.96 25.27
CA ALA A 56 11.18 -11.35 24.85
C ALA A 56 12.31 -11.64 23.84
N ALA A 57 12.43 -10.84 22.78
CA ALA A 57 13.49 -11.01 21.77
C ALA A 57 14.90 -10.93 22.36
N PHE A 58 15.13 -10.04 23.33
CA PHE A 58 16.41 -9.94 24.04
C PHE A 58 16.69 -11.20 24.87
N ASN A 59 15.72 -11.66 25.66
CA ASN A 59 15.87 -12.82 26.52
C ASN A 59 16.05 -14.13 25.72
N THR A 60 15.36 -14.28 24.59
CA THR A 60 15.44 -15.48 23.75
C THR A 60 16.57 -15.43 22.73
N SER A 61 17.24 -14.28 22.57
CA SER A 61 18.22 -14.03 21.49
C SER A 61 17.68 -14.41 20.10
N SER A 62 16.37 -14.23 19.89
CA SER A 62 15.66 -14.61 18.67
C SER A 62 14.66 -13.53 18.28
N VAL A 63 14.25 -13.53 17.00
CA VAL A 63 13.28 -12.55 16.49
C VAL A 63 11.89 -12.90 17.00
N VAL A 64 11.25 -12.00 17.74
CA VAL A 64 9.88 -12.15 18.24
C VAL A 64 8.99 -11.14 17.53
N ASN A 65 7.98 -11.62 16.77
CA ASN A 65 7.03 -10.76 16.06
C ASN A 65 7.70 -9.66 15.20
N GLY A 66 8.85 -9.98 14.58
CA GLY A 66 9.64 -9.06 13.75
C GLY A 66 10.59 -8.13 14.53
N ILE A 67 10.58 -8.16 15.86
CA ILE A 67 11.47 -7.40 16.73
C ILE A 67 12.73 -8.21 17.02
N LYS A 68 13.90 -7.60 16.82
CA LYS A 68 15.21 -8.26 16.96
C LYS A 68 15.84 -8.13 18.34
N GLY A 69 15.32 -7.24 19.18
CA GLY A 69 15.86 -6.93 20.50
C GLY A 69 15.42 -5.56 20.99
N ILE A 70 16.01 -5.13 22.10
CA ILE A 70 15.67 -3.87 22.76
C ILE A 70 16.22 -2.66 21.98
N SER A 71 15.36 -1.66 21.76
CA SER A 71 15.76 -0.36 21.24
C SER A 71 16.14 0.58 22.40
N PRO A 72 17.21 1.38 22.29
CA PRO A 72 17.52 2.43 23.28
C PRO A 72 16.37 3.42 23.51
N LEU A 73 15.50 3.60 22.50
CA LEU A 73 14.33 4.46 22.59
C LEU A 73 13.27 3.95 23.58
N MET A 74 13.33 2.67 23.96
CA MET A 74 12.47 2.12 25.00
C MET A 74 12.65 2.83 26.35
N ASN A 75 13.82 3.41 26.59
CA ASN A 75 14.12 4.14 27.82
C ASN A 75 13.50 5.54 27.87
N LEU A 76 12.98 6.05 26.75
CA LEU A 76 12.39 7.38 26.68
C LEU A 76 10.89 7.29 26.98
N SER A 77 10.49 7.67 28.20
CA SER A 77 9.10 7.59 28.66
C SER A 77 8.11 8.46 27.86
N TYR A 78 8.61 9.48 27.17
CA TYR A 78 7.83 10.41 26.36
C TYR A 78 7.70 10.00 24.88
N VAL A 79 8.38 8.93 24.44
CA VAL A 79 8.31 8.45 23.07
C VAL A 79 7.39 7.24 22.99
N GLY A 80 6.28 7.39 22.26
CA GLY A 80 5.44 6.23 21.93
C GLY A 80 6.12 5.37 20.87
N LEU A 81 6.54 4.15 21.20
CA LEU A 81 7.39 3.34 20.30
C LEU A 81 6.70 2.96 19.00
N VAL A 82 5.38 2.81 19.01
CA VAL A 82 4.59 2.48 17.82
C VAL A 82 4.17 3.74 17.09
N SER A 83 3.78 4.78 17.82
CA SER A 83 3.25 6.01 17.21
C SER A 83 4.35 6.93 16.70
N ALA A 84 5.52 6.99 17.34
CA ALA A 84 6.56 7.98 17.05
C ALA A 84 7.17 7.90 15.64
N PHE A 85 6.94 6.80 14.92
CA PHE A 85 7.47 6.60 13.58
C PHE A 85 6.35 6.59 12.56
N THR A 86 6.47 7.47 11.57
CA THR A 86 5.57 7.49 10.43
C THR A 86 6.06 6.54 9.33
N ILE A 87 5.14 6.07 8.50
CA ILE A 87 5.46 5.29 7.32
C ILE A 87 5.97 6.24 6.24
N ASP A 88 7.21 6.02 5.82
CA ASP A 88 7.79 6.78 4.72
C ASP A 88 7.16 6.34 3.39
N TYR A 89 6.37 7.23 2.79
CA TYR A 89 5.72 7.04 1.48
C TYR A 89 6.73 6.71 0.36
N MET A 90 7.89 7.37 0.35
CA MET A 90 8.92 7.18 -0.66
C MET A 90 9.46 5.76 -0.64
N HIS A 91 9.73 5.23 0.55
CA HIS A 91 10.31 3.89 0.71
C HIS A 91 9.25 2.79 0.68
N CYS A 92 8.13 2.99 1.37
CA CYS A 92 7.07 1.99 1.46
C CYS A 92 6.32 1.84 0.13
N VAL A 93 5.79 2.94 -0.40
CA VAL A 93 4.91 2.90 -1.57
C VAL A 93 5.73 2.86 -2.85
N LEU A 94 6.59 3.87 -3.07
CA LEU A 94 7.25 4.04 -4.37
C LEU A 94 8.34 3.00 -4.62
N LEU A 95 9.33 2.94 -3.73
CA LEU A 95 10.45 2.00 -3.86
C LEU A 95 10.10 0.59 -3.37
N GLY A 96 9.06 0.44 -2.56
CA GLY A 96 8.61 -0.83 -2.02
C GLY A 96 7.58 -1.51 -2.91
N VAL A 97 6.36 -0.95 -2.99
CA VAL A 97 5.23 -1.58 -3.69
C VAL A 97 5.26 -1.32 -5.20
N VAL A 98 5.31 -0.06 -5.63
CA VAL A 98 5.23 0.31 -7.06
C VAL A 98 6.40 -0.27 -7.84
N LYS A 99 7.62 -0.15 -7.31
CA LYS A 99 8.80 -0.78 -7.89
C LYS A 99 8.60 -2.28 -8.04
N LYS A 100 8.22 -2.98 -6.97
CA LYS A 100 8.00 -4.43 -6.99
C LYS A 100 7.00 -4.83 -8.09
N VAL A 101 5.83 -4.19 -8.11
CA VAL A 101 4.77 -4.52 -9.08
C VAL A 101 5.23 -4.26 -10.52
N THR A 102 5.95 -3.16 -10.75
CA THR A 102 6.52 -2.85 -12.07
C THR A 102 7.52 -3.93 -12.52
N HIS A 103 8.33 -4.45 -11.60
CA HIS A 103 9.23 -5.57 -11.87
C HIS A 103 8.47 -6.88 -12.13
N LEU A 104 7.42 -7.20 -11.37
CA LEU A 104 6.59 -8.40 -11.61
C LEU A 104 6.00 -8.42 -13.02
N TRP A 105 5.61 -7.27 -13.55
CA TRP A 105 5.05 -7.17 -14.90
C TRP A 105 6.07 -7.35 -16.02
N LEU A 106 7.34 -7.01 -15.79
CA LEU A 106 8.32 -6.82 -16.87
C LEU A 106 9.54 -7.76 -16.78
N ASP A 107 9.83 -8.31 -15.60
CA ASP A 107 10.98 -9.18 -15.40
C ASP A 107 10.67 -10.60 -15.89
N SER A 108 11.63 -11.21 -16.60
CA SER A 108 11.48 -12.56 -17.19
C SER A 108 11.28 -13.66 -16.13
N THR A 109 11.57 -13.39 -14.86
CA THR A 109 11.27 -14.28 -13.74
C THR A 109 9.78 -14.59 -13.61
N SER A 110 8.92 -13.72 -14.14
CA SER A 110 7.47 -13.87 -14.10
C SER A 110 6.89 -14.35 -15.43
N HIS A 111 7.69 -14.87 -16.37
CA HIS A 111 7.24 -15.21 -17.73
C HIS A 111 6.06 -16.20 -17.81
N ASP A 112 5.88 -17.02 -16.78
CA ASP A 112 4.80 -18.00 -16.62
C ASP A 112 3.53 -17.41 -15.98
N LYS A 113 3.58 -16.15 -15.53
CA LYS A 113 2.51 -15.51 -14.77
C LYS A 113 1.54 -14.73 -15.66
N PRO A 114 0.25 -14.66 -15.28
CA PRO A 114 -0.77 -13.99 -16.08
C PRO A 114 -0.58 -12.47 -16.19
N TYR A 115 0.13 -11.85 -15.24
CA TYR A 115 0.43 -10.41 -15.24
C TYR A 115 1.68 -10.04 -16.05
N TYR A 116 2.40 -11.01 -16.60
CA TYR A 116 3.64 -10.74 -17.31
C TYR A 116 3.39 -10.17 -18.71
N ILE A 117 3.99 -9.00 -18.94
CA ILE A 117 3.93 -8.25 -20.19
C ILE A 117 5.32 -7.95 -20.75
N GLY A 118 6.37 -8.62 -20.27
CA GLY A 118 7.76 -8.35 -20.70
C GLY A 118 7.99 -8.50 -22.22
N LYS A 119 7.18 -9.31 -22.92
CA LYS A 119 7.19 -9.39 -24.40
C LYS A 119 6.75 -8.10 -25.11
N LYS A 120 5.97 -7.26 -24.43
CA LYS A 120 5.46 -5.97 -24.93
C LYS A 120 6.18 -4.77 -24.30
N THR A 121 7.37 -4.98 -23.71
CA THR A 121 8.15 -3.91 -23.07
C THR A 121 8.46 -2.76 -24.03
N SER A 122 8.76 -3.05 -25.30
CA SER A 122 8.99 -2.03 -26.32
C SER A 122 7.78 -1.12 -26.55
N ASP A 123 6.57 -1.67 -26.52
CA ASP A 123 5.34 -0.88 -26.72
C ASP A 123 5.10 0.05 -25.53
N VAL A 124 5.30 -0.46 -24.31
CA VAL A 124 5.21 0.33 -23.07
C VAL A 124 6.27 1.44 -23.07
N ASP A 125 7.51 1.12 -23.46
CA ASP A 125 8.61 2.07 -23.50
C ASP A 125 8.39 3.19 -24.52
N ASN A 126 7.93 2.81 -25.72
CA ASN A 126 7.58 3.74 -26.78
C ASN A 126 6.45 4.69 -26.36
N ARG A 127 5.48 4.22 -25.58
CA ARG A 127 4.41 5.07 -25.02
C ARG A 127 4.99 6.01 -23.97
N LEU A 128 5.77 5.49 -23.04
CA LEU A 128 6.35 6.23 -21.93
C LEU A 128 7.27 7.37 -22.42
N THR A 129 8.22 7.06 -23.29
CA THR A 129 9.22 8.02 -23.80
C THR A 129 8.62 9.14 -24.66
N LYS A 130 7.42 8.93 -25.22
CA LYS A 130 6.66 9.95 -25.97
C LYS A 130 5.90 10.92 -25.08
N ILE A 131 5.72 10.61 -23.79
CA ILE A 131 4.98 11.49 -22.88
C ILE A 131 5.78 12.78 -22.66
N LYS A 132 5.09 13.90 -22.88
CA LYS A 132 5.59 15.23 -22.49
C LYS A 132 5.05 15.55 -21.10
N PRO A 133 5.93 15.64 -20.07
CA PRO A 133 5.48 15.94 -18.72
C PRO A 133 4.83 17.33 -18.63
N PRO A 134 3.82 17.50 -17.75
CA PRO A 134 3.38 18.83 -17.33
C PRO A 134 4.50 19.56 -16.58
N THR A 135 4.37 20.88 -16.45
CA THR A 135 5.44 21.78 -15.98
C THR A 135 5.97 21.47 -14.58
N TYR A 136 5.16 20.85 -13.71
CA TYR A 136 5.57 20.47 -12.36
C TYR A 136 6.43 19.19 -12.30
N ILE A 137 6.53 18.44 -13.41
CA ILE A 137 7.44 17.29 -13.52
C ILE A 137 8.66 17.74 -14.30
N SER A 138 9.76 17.98 -13.58
CA SER A 138 10.97 18.61 -14.13
C SER A 138 11.76 17.75 -15.11
N ARG A 139 11.55 16.43 -15.13
CA ARG A 139 12.33 15.48 -15.94
C ARG A 139 11.40 14.68 -16.85
N ARG A 140 11.84 14.48 -18.10
CA ARG A 140 11.19 13.53 -19.01
C ARG A 140 11.31 12.11 -18.46
N PRO A 141 10.31 11.24 -18.72
CA PRO A 141 10.37 9.87 -18.28
C PRO A 141 11.57 9.16 -18.92
N ARG A 142 12.36 8.46 -18.10
CA ARG A 142 13.39 7.54 -18.58
C ARG A 142 12.74 6.29 -19.15
N SER A 143 13.46 5.57 -20.00
CA SER A 143 13.04 4.26 -20.50
C SER A 143 12.66 3.31 -19.36
N ILE A 144 11.60 2.53 -19.58
CA ILE A 144 11.14 1.46 -18.68
C ILE A 144 12.13 0.29 -18.62
N VAL A 145 13.03 0.19 -19.60
CA VAL A 145 14.13 -0.78 -19.60
C VAL A 145 15.10 -0.47 -18.46
N ASP A 146 15.31 0.81 -18.16
CA ASP A 146 16.20 1.27 -17.08
C ASP A 146 15.53 1.31 -15.70
N ARG A 147 14.33 0.73 -15.54
CA ARG A 147 13.52 0.77 -14.29
C ARG A 147 14.28 0.34 -13.03
N ALA A 148 15.28 -0.54 -13.17
CA ALA A 148 16.11 -0.99 -12.06
C ALA A 148 16.82 0.19 -11.36
N TYR A 149 17.16 1.23 -12.13
CA TYR A 149 17.89 2.43 -11.69
C TYR A 149 16.99 3.63 -11.42
N TRP A 150 15.67 3.49 -11.56
CA TRP A 150 14.74 4.57 -11.28
C TRP A 150 14.78 4.97 -9.80
N LYS A 151 14.71 6.27 -9.56
CA LYS A 151 14.56 6.84 -8.22
C LYS A 151 13.08 6.95 -7.85
N ALA A 152 12.81 7.25 -6.58
CA ALA A 152 11.43 7.32 -6.10
C ALA A 152 10.58 8.33 -6.89
N ASN A 153 11.10 9.50 -7.25
CA ASN A 153 10.36 10.47 -8.07
C ASN A 153 9.95 9.94 -9.46
N GLU A 154 10.75 9.04 -10.04
CA GLU A 154 10.39 8.38 -11.31
C GLU A 154 9.25 7.38 -11.07
N PHE A 155 9.29 6.60 -9.98
CA PHE A 155 8.17 5.74 -9.58
C PHE A 155 6.91 6.51 -9.18
N ARG A 156 7.04 7.69 -8.58
CA ARG A 156 5.91 8.60 -8.31
C ARG A 156 5.22 9.01 -9.61
N SER A 157 6.02 9.48 -10.56
CA SER A 157 5.51 9.93 -11.87
C SER A 157 4.90 8.76 -12.65
N TRP A 158 5.55 7.59 -12.56
CA TRP A 158 5.01 6.34 -13.10
C TRP A 158 3.65 6.01 -12.52
N LEU A 159 3.52 5.92 -11.19
CA LEU A 159 2.26 5.57 -10.51
C LEU A 159 1.13 6.55 -10.84
N LEU A 160 1.38 7.85 -10.73
CA LEU A 160 0.32 8.87 -10.72
C LEU A 160 -0.05 9.39 -12.12
N HIS A 161 0.85 9.28 -13.11
CA HIS A 161 0.66 9.96 -14.39
C HIS A 161 0.87 9.05 -15.60
N TYR A 162 1.83 8.12 -15.57
CA TYR A 162 2.28 7.46 -16.79
C TYR A 162 1.83 6.00 -16.93
N SER A 163 1.75 5.26 -15.83
CA SER A 163 1.53 3.80 -15.87
C SER A 163 0.21 3.46 -16.54
N LEU A 164 -0.90 4.11 -16.16
CA LEU A 164 -2.23 3.81 -16.68
C LEU A 164 -2.33 3.98 -18.22
N PRO A 165 -1.98 5.14 -18.81
CA PRO A 165 -2.02 5.30 -20.26
C PRO A 165 -0.99 4.42 -20.99
N CYS A 166 0.18 4.16 -20.37
CA CYS A 166 1.18 3.27 -20.98
C CYS A 166 0.71 1.81 -21.03
N LEU A 167 0.03 1.34 -19.98
CA LEU A 167 -0.35 -0.07 -19.80
C LEU A 167 -1.74 -0.39 -20.39
N ALA A 168 -2.56 0.60 -20.71
CA ALA A 168 -3.90 0.41 -21.27
C ALA A 168 -3.86 -0.45 -22.56
N GLY A 169 -4.62 -1.55 -22.58
CA GLY A 169 -4.65 -2.50 -23.70
C GLY A 169 -3.41 -3.40 -23.82
N ILE A 170 -2.43 -3.27 -22.92
CA ILE A 170 -1.24 -4.13 -22.85
C ILE A 170 -1.33 -5.05 -21.63
N LEU A 171 -1.51 -4.47 -20.44
CA LEU A 171 -1.69 -5.20 -19.19
C LEU A 171 -3.13 -5.73 -19.10
N PRO A 172 -3.36 -7.00 -18.70
CA PRO A 172 -4.70 -7.51 -18.52
C PRO A 172 -5.51 -6.64 -17.55
N TYR A 173 -6.78 -6.42 -17.89
CA TYR A 173 -7.62 -5.41 -17.24
C TYR A 173 -7.71 -5.58 -15.72
N VAL A 174 -7.72 -6.81 -15.21
CA VAL A 174 -7.76 -7.09 -13.77
C VAL A 174 -6.56 -6.46 -13.03
N PHE A 175 -5.34 -6.57 -13.56
CA PHE A 175 -4.15 -5.98 -12.94
C PHE A 175 -4.09 -4.47 -13.13
N LEU A 176 -4.59 -3.96 -14.27
CA LEU A 176 -4.68 -2.52 -14.52
C LEU A 176 -5.66 -1.85 -13.55
N LYS A 177 -6.83 -2.47 -13.34
CA LYS A 177 -7.84 -2.03 -12.37
C LYS A 177 -7.26 -2.03 -10.96
N HIS A 178 -6.59 -3.11 -10.58
CA HIS A 178 -5.92 -3.24 -9.28
C HIS A 178 -4.85 -2.15 -9.07
N HIS A 179 -4.01 -1.88 -10.07
CA HIS A 179 -3.05 -0.77 -10.00
C HIS A 179 -3.72 0.60 -9.90
N CYS A 180 -4.86 0.79 -10.58
CA CYS A 180 -5.65 2.02 -10.49
C CYS A 180 -6.16 2.27 -9.07
N MET A 181 -6.55 1.22 -8.32
CA MET A 181 -6.93 1.37 -6.91
C MET A 181 -5.79 1.95 -6.06
N LEU A 182 -4.58 1.42 -6.21
CA LEU A 182 -3.40 1.96 -5.51
C LEU A 182 -3.12 3.40 -5.92
N ALA A 183 -3.10 3.69 -7.23
CA ALA A 183 -2.85 5.05 -7.72
C ALA A 183 -3.89 6.05 -7.18
N THR A 184 -5.16 5.65 -7.12
CA THR A 184 -6.27 6.46 -6.59
C THR A 184 -6.10 6.72 -5.10
N ALA A 185 -5.88 5.68 -4.30
CA ALA A 185 -5.70 5.83 -2.85
C ALA A 185 -4.52 6.75 -2.51
N ILE A 186 -3.39 6.54 -3.18
CA ILE A 186 -2.18 7.33 -2.96
C ILE A 186 -2.39 8.78 -3.42
N PHE A 187 -3.07 9.01 -4.54
CA PHE A 187 -3.41 10.37 -4.98
C PHE A 187 -4.26 11.10 -3.93
N MET A 188 -5.24 10.43 -3.33
CA MET A 188 -6.10 10.99 -2.28
C MET A 188 -5.30 11.37 -1.02
N LEU A 189 -4.35 10.53 -0.61
CA LEU A 189 -3.51 10.77 0.58
C LEU A 189 -2.38 11.80 0.36
N LEU A 190 -2.11 12.18 -0.89
CA LEU A 190 -1.09 13.17 -1.28
C LEU A 190 -1.66 14.59 -1.46
N GLN A 191 -2.96 14.79 -1.24
CA GLN A 191 -3.56 16.12 -1.38
C GLN A 191 -3.05 17.06 -0.29
N GLN A 192 -3.04 18.36 -0.58
CA GLN A 192 -2.59 19.37 0.40
C GLN A 192 -3.47 19.38 1.65
N ASP A 193 -4.77 19.20 1.47
CA ASP A 193 -5.75 19.09 2.55
C ASP A 193 -6.51 17.77 2.36
N VAL A 194 -6.48 16.91 3.38
CA VAL A 194 -7.09 15.58 3.32
C VAL A 194 -8.12 15.49 4.45
N SER A 195 -9.41 15.44 4.10
CA SER A 195 -10.49 15.27 5.08
C SER A 195 -10.59 13.82 5.55
N SER A 196 -11.24 13.60 6.70
CA SER A 196 -11.47 12.25 7.24
C SER A 196 -12.19 11.32 6.25
N ASP A 197 -13.15 11.83 5.47
CA ASP A 197 -13.86 11.04 4.44
C ASP A 197 -12.91 10.59 3.31
N ILE A 198 -11.96 11.45 2.93
CA ILE A 198 -10.94 11.13 1.92
C ILE A 198 -9.97 10.08 2.47
N ILE A 199 -9.50 10.25 3.72
CA ILE A 199 -8.63 9.28 4.40
C ILE A 199 -9.32 7.92 4.45
N GLU A 200 -10.61 7.90 4.79
CA GLU A 200 -11.37 6.67 4.92
C GLU A 200 -11.54 5.97 3.57
N THR A 201 -11.92 6.72 2.54
CA THR A 201 -12.07 6.18 1.18
C THR A 201 -10.73 5.65 0.65
N ALA A 202 -9.64 6.36 0.88
CA ALA A 202 -8.30 5.90 0.51
C ALA A 202 -7.89 4.64 1.28
N SER A 203 -8.15 4.60 2.59
CA SER A 203 -7.92 3.42 3.44
C SER A 203 -8.69 2.21 2.92
N TRP A 204 -9.92 2.44 2.41
CA TRP A 204 -10.70 1.40 1.79
C TRP A 204 -10.06 0.84 0.53
N TYR A 205 -9.62 1.71 -0.39
CA TYR A 205 -8.91 1.27 -1.58
C TYR A 205 -7.62 0.52 -1.25
N LEU A 206 -6.86 0.94 -0.23
CA LEU A 206 -5.64 0.25 0.20
C LEU A 206 -5.93 -1.13 0.80
N ALA A 207 -6.98 -1.25 1.61
CA ALA A 207 -7.39 -2.54 2.17
C ALA A 207 -7.84 -3.51 1.08
N GLN A 208 -8.65 -3.05 0.11
CA GLN A 208 -9.04 -3.88 -1.05
C GLN A 208 -7.82 -4.25 -1.89
N TYR A 209 -6.91 -3.30 -2.13
CA TYR A 209 -5.67 -3.56 -2.86
C TYR A 209 -4.86 -4.68 -2.22
N VAL A 210 -4.66 -4.65 -0.90
CA VAL A 210 -3.89 -5.67 -0.16
C VAL A 210 -4.61 -7.02 -0.17
N LEU A 211 -5.93 -7.04 0.00
CA LEU A 211 -6.73 -8.27 -0.04
C LEU A 211 -6.63 -8.96 -1.42
N GLU A 212 -6.82 -8.19 -2.50
CA GLU A 212 -6.75 -8.71 -3.87
C GLU A 212 -5.32 -9.08 -4.29
N PHE A 213 -4.30 -8.44 -3.69
CA PHE A 213 -2.90 -8.64 -4.08
C PHE A 213 -2.47 -10.10 -4.01
N GLN A 214 -2.80 -10.81 -2.92
CA GLN A 214 -2.41 -12.20 -2.74
C GLN A 214 -2.97 -13.10 -3.83
N ASN A 215 -4.24 -12.90 -4.22
CA ASN A 215 -4.89 -13.69 -5.26
C ASN A 215 -4.31 -13.39 -6.65
N LEU A 216 -3.97 -12.12 -6.91
CA LEU A 216 -3.47 -11.69 -8.22
C LEU A 216 -1.98 -11.99 -8.44
N TYR A 217 -1.16 -11.84 -7.40
CA TYR A 217 0.31 -11.92 -7.52
C TYR A 217 0.92 -13.12 -6.77
N GLY A 218 0.14 -13.82 -5.95
CA GLY A 218 0.56 -14.97 -5.15
C GLY A 218 1.09 -14.59 -3.76
N GLU A 219 0.96 -15.51 -2.81
CA GLU A 219 1.37 -15.34 -1.42
C GLU A 219 2.85 -15.01 -1.25
N LEU A 220 3.73 -15.63 -2.04
CA LEU A 220 5.18 -15.36 -2.03
C LEU A 220 5.52 -13.89 -2.34
N ASN A 221 4.58 -13.15 -2.97
CA ASN A 221 4.75 -11.75 -3.27
C ASN A 221 4.20 -10.80 -2.19
N MET A 222 3.52 -11.31 -1.17
CA MET A 222 3.11 -10.53 0.00
C MET A 222 4.36 -10.15 0.82
N ASN A 223 4.62 -8.86 0.97
CA ASN A 223 5.76 -8.36 1.74
C ASN A 223 5.31 -7.34 2.78
N PHE A 224 6.25 -6.95 3.64
CA PHE A 224 6.00 -6.00 4.71
C PHE A 224 5.46 -4.65 4.20
N ASN A 225 5.98 -4.14 3.08
CA ASN A 225 5.51 -2.86 2.51
C ASN A 225 4.04 -2.90 2.07
N LEU A 226 3.55 -4.05 1.60
CA LEU A 226 2.12 -4.23 1.31
C LEU A 226 1.28 -4.16 2.58
N HIS A 227 1.73 -4.78 3.68
CA HIS A 227 1.04 -4.68 4.96
C HIS A 227 1.00 -3.23 5.47
N LEU A 228 2.10 -2.50 5.33
CA LEU A 228 2.17 -1.08 5.73
C LEU A 228 1.16 -0.18 5.02
N LEU A 229 0.69 -0.55 3.82
CA LEU A 229 -0.35 0.21 3.13
C LEU A 229 -1.64 0.33 3.97
N LEU A 230 -1.96 -0.69 4.77
CA LEU A 230 -3.16 -0.70 5.63
C LEU A 230 -3.13 0.40 6.70
N HIS A 231 -1.94 0.92 7.01
CA HIS A 231 -1.70 1.89 8.07
C HIS A 231 -1.52 3.33 7.56
N LEU A 232 -1.42 3.53 6.25
CA LEU A 232 -1.16 4.86 5.66
C LEU A 232 -2.25 5.87 5.99
N GLY A 233 -3.53 5.45 6.00
CA GLY A 233 -4.63 6.35 6.36
C GLY A 233 -4.48 6.91 7.78
N LYS A 234 -4.13 6.05 8.73
CA LYS A 234 -3.84 6.43 10.12
C LYS A 234 -2.60 7.32 10.25
N CYS A 235 -1.57 7.07 9.44
CA CYS A 235 -0.42 7.97 9.37
C CYS A 235 -0.83 9.37 8.92
N VAL A 236 -1.67 9.48 7.89
CA VAL A 236 -2.13 10.77 7.37
C VAL A 236 -3.00 11.52 8.37
N GLU A 237 -3.89 10.81 9.06
CA GLU A 237 -4.73 11.40 10.11
C GLU A 237 -3.92 11.98 11.28
N LYS A 238 -2.80 11.34 11.63
CA LYS A 238 -1.94 11.78 12.75
C LYS A 238 -0.90 12.82 12.37
N TYR A 239 -0.31 12.68 11.19
CA TYR A 239 0.89 13.44 10.80
C TYR A 239 0.66 14.40 9.63
N GLY A 240 -0.53 14.39 9.05
CA GLY A 240 -0.86 15.13 7.84
C GLY A 240 -0.53 14.36 6.56
N PRO A 241 -0.77 14.97 5.39
CA PRO A 241 -0.62 14.32 4.09
C PRO A 241 0.78 13.74 3.81
N LEU A 242 0.84 12.75 2.92
CA LEU A 242 2.06 11.99 2.57
C LEU A 242 3.14 12.78 1.82
#